data_AF-A0A7Y6AH00-F1
#
_entry.id   AF-A0A7Y6AH00-F1
#
_cell.length_a   1.000
_cell.length_b   1.000
_cell.length_c   1.000
_cell.angle_alpha   90.00
_cell.angle_beta   90.00
_cell.angle_gamma   90.00
#
_symmetry.space_group_name_H-M   'P 1'
#
loop_
_entity.id
_entity.type
_entity.pdbx_description
1 polymer ?
#
loop_
_entity_poly.entity_id
_entity_poly.type
_entity_poly.pdbx_seq_one_letter_code
_entity_poly.pdbx_strand_id
1 'polypeptide(L)'
;MTNQTTDQTIDQTTEQSTPHTTTRPTEWSAHGTSLADVPTDPELACPISPVVDIVFSRWTTPILWTLHAHGRQRFVEVQRRIDSITPKVLTQRLRQLERDGLVTRTYHPEVPPRV
;
A
#
# COMPACT_ATOMS: atom_id res chain seq x y z
N MET A 1 19.06 -40.37 -1.87
CA MET A 1 18.51 -39.27 -2.68
C MET A 1 18.36 -38.08 -1.74
N THR A 2 19.41 -37.28 -1.60
CA THR A 2 19.47 -36.16 -0.65
C THR A 2 19.21 -34.86 -1.39
N ASN A 3 18.07 -34.24 -1.11
CA ASN A 3 17.64 -32.98 -1.71
C ASN A 3 18.55 -31.84 -1.22
N GLN A 4 19.25 -31.20 -2.16
CA GLN A 4 20.00 -29.97 -1.91
C GLN A 4 19.02 -28.78 -1.95
N THR A 5 18.70 -28.22 -0.79
CA THR A 5 18.02 -26.93 -0.68
C THR A 5 19.06 -25.84 -0.94
N THR A 6 18.87 -25.08 -2.02
CA THR A 6 19.73 -23.94 -2.37
C THR A 6 19.39 -22.77 -1.44
N ASP A 7 20.28 -22.48 -0.49
CA ASP A 7 20.27 -21.28 0.33
C ASP A 7 20.74 -20.10 -0.54
N GLN A 8 19.81 -19.27 -0.99
CA GLN A 8 20.16 -18.03 -1.68
C GLN A 8 20.28 -16.90 -0.64
N THR A 9 21.51 -16.62 -0.25
CA THR A 9 21.88 -15.44 0.53
C THR A 9 21.79 -14.20 -0.36
N ILE A 10 20.94 -13.24 0.01
CA ILE A 10 20.82 -11.93 -0.64
C ILE A 10 21.69 -10.94 0.15
N ASP A 11 22.90 -10.67 -0.32
CA ASP A 11 23.78 -9.65 0.26
C ASP A 11 23.56 -8.28 -0.39
N GLN A 12 23.42 -7.24 0.43
CA GLN A 12 23.48 -5.84 0.01
C GLN A 12 24.95 -5.49 -0.29
N THR A 13 25.21 -4.95 -1.49
CA THR A 13 26.52 -4.44 -1.88
C THR A 13 26.97 -3.34 -0.91
N THR A 14 27.97 -3.67 -0.09
CA THR A 14 28.71 -2.70 0.73
C THR A 14 29.59 -1.86 -0.18
N GLU A 15 29.18 -0.63 -0.51
CA GLU A 15 30.07 0.36 -1.10
C GLU A 15 31.03 0.88 -0.03
N GLN A 16 32.30 0.45 -0.15
CA GLN A 16 33.42 0.97 0.61
C GLN A 16 33.79 2.38 0.10
N SER A 17 33.96 3.32 1.03
CA SER A 17 34.77 4.52 0.80
C SER A 17 35.43 4.97 2.09
N THR A 18 36.75 4.87 2.13
CA THR A 18 37.66 5.55 3.07
C THR A 18 38.78 6.20 2.25
N PRO A 19 39.63 7.08 2.80
CA PRO A 19 39.42 8.13 3.82
C PRO A 19 40.00 9.49 3.36
N HIS A 20 39.64 10.62 3.98
CA HIS A 20 40.61 11.70 4.31
C HIS A 20 40.03 12.86 5.15
N THR A 21 40.86 13.26 6.10
CA THR A 21 41.11 14.62 6.60
C THR A 21 40.02 15.38 7.38
N THR A 22 40.25 15.40 8.69
CA THR A 22 39.97 16.46 9.69
C THR A 22 39.56 17.82 9.12
N THR A 23 38.31 18.23 9.40
CA THR A 23 37.96 19.63 9.69
C THR A 23 36.75 19.64 10.65
N ARG A 24 36.90 20.45 11.70
CA ARG A 24 36.04 20.66 12.88
C ARG A 24 34.53 20.68 12.58
N PRO A 25 33.67 19.94 13.31
CA PRO A 25 32.24 20.18 13.23
C PRO A 25 31.90 21.42 14.06
N THR A 26 31.60 22.52 13.38
CA THR A 26 30.77 23.58 13.96
C THR A 26 29.33 23.05 13.95
N GLU A 27 28.90 22.61 15.13
CA GLU A 27 27.53 22.78 15.65
C GLU A 27 26.39 22.48 14.65
N TRP A 28 26.28 21.22 14.24
CA TRP A 28 24.99 20.66 13.87
C TRP A 28 24.33 20.18 15.16
N SER A 29 23.27 20.87 15.60
CA SER A 29 22.38 20.38 16.64
C SER A 29 21.85 19.01 16.23
N ALA A 30 22.49 17.97 16.74
CA ALA A 30 21.97 16.63 16.73
C ALA A 30 20.67 16.64 17.53
N HIS A 31 19.55 16.84 16.85
CA HIS A 31 18.33 16.17 17.26
C HIS A 31 18.66 14.68 17.19
N GLY A 32 19.06 14.13 18.32
CA GLY A 32 19.37 12.73 18.46
C GLY A 32 18.10 11.95 18.17
N THR A 33 17.94 11.50 16.93
CA THR A 33 17.12 10.33 16.65
C THR A 33 17.85 9.18 17.32
N SER A 34 17.41 8.84 18.54
CA SER A 34 17.88 7.69 19.28
C SER A 34 17.73 6.47 18.38
N LEU A 35 18.86 5.89 17.94
CA LEU A 35 18.91 4.65 17.15
C LEU A 35 18.35 3.42 17.91
N ALA A 36 17.89 3.60 19.15
CA ALA A 36 17.35 2.55 20.00
C ALA A 36 15.87 2.21 19.72
N ASP A 37 15.19 2.91 18.81
CA ASP A 37 13.77 2.66 18.48
C ASP A 37 13.58 2.19 17.02
N VAL A 38 14.59 1.53 16.44
CA VAL A 38 14.40 0.84 15.16
C VAL A 38 13.62 -0.45 15.46
N PRO A 39 12.36 -0.60 15.04
CA PRO A 39 11.67 -1.86 15.18
C PRO A 39 12.46 -2.93 14.41
N THR A 40 12.93 -3.95 15.12
CA THR A 40 13.73 -5.08 14.59
C THR A 40 12.95 -5.95 13.58
N ASP A 41 11.68 -5.64 13.33
CA ASP A 41 10.87 -6.29 12.32
C ASP A 41 11.03 -5.55 10.96
N PRO A 42 11.63 -6.20 9.94
CA PRO A 42 11.78 -5.59 8.62
C PRO A 42 10.43 -5.19 7.99
N GLU A 43 9.32 -5.80 8.41
CA GLU A 43 7.96 -5.45 7.96
C GLU A 43 7.50 -4.08 8.51
N LEU A 44 7.96 -3.71 9.72
CA LEU A 44 7.68 -2.41 10.37
C LEU A 44 8.68 -1.31 10.01
N ALA A 45 9.85 -1.66 9.46
CA ALA A 45 10.89 -0.72 9.09
C ALA A 45 10.57 0.06 7.80
N CYS A 46 9.67 -0.45 6.96
CA CYS A 46 9.35 0.17 5.68
C CYS A 46 8.09 1.05 5.79
N PRO A 47 8.22 2.39 5.73
CA PRO A 47 7.08 3.30 5.91
C PRO A 47 6.01 3.17 4.82
N ILE A 48 6.32 2.52 3.69
CA ILE A 48 5.38 2.30 2.59
C ILE A 48 4.64 0.96 2.65
N SER A 49 5.05 0.01 3.51
CA SER A 49 4.39 -1.31 3.63
C SER A 49 2.87 -1.21 3.78
N PRO A 50 2.33 -0.35 4.67
CA PRO A 50 0.86 -0.23 4.82
C PRO A 50 0.14 0.20 3.54
N VAL A 51 0.77 1.06 2.73
CA VAL A 51 0.20 1.52 1.45
C VAL A 51 0.19 0.40 0.43
N VAL A 52 1.29 -0.37 0.36
CA VAL A 52 1.41 -1.53 -0.51
C VAL A 52 0.31 -2.55 -0.16
N ASP A 53 0.12 -2.86 1.12
CA ASP A 53 -0.93 -3.80 1.56
C ASP A 53 -2.34 -3.37 1.15
N ILE A 54 -2.62 -2.07 1.22
CA ILE A 54 -3.90 -1.50 0.78
C ILE A 54 -4.07 -1.67 -0.73
N VAL A 55 -3.08 -1.26 -1.53
CA VAL A 55 -3.15 -1.23 -3.00
C VAL A 55 -3.20 -2.64 -3.60
N PHE A 56 -2.41 -3.56 -3.05
CA PHE A 56 -2.31 -4.95 -3.50
C PHE A 56 -3.31 -5.89 -2.81
N SER A 57 -4.26 -5.34 -2.04
CA SER A 57 -5.31 -6.16 -1.46
C SER A 57 -6.17 -6.83 -2.54
N ARG A 58 -6.63 -8.06 -2.26
CA ARG A 58 -7.43 -8.92 -3.16
C ARG A 58 -8.58 -8.22 -3.90
N TRP A 59 -9.14 -7.17 -3.31
CA TRP A 59 -10.29 -6.44 -3.85
C TRP A 59 -9.99 -4.99 -4.20
N THR A 60 -8.92 -4.38 -3.68
CA THR A 60 -8.58 -2.99 -3.99
C THR A 60 -8.23 -2.83 -5.46
N THR A 61 -7.28 -3.62 -5.96
CA THR A 61 -6.80 -3.51 -7.35
C THR A 61 -7.94 -3.69 -8.38
N PRO A 62 -8.81 -4.72 -8.27
CA PRO A 62 -9.92 -4.88 -9.20
C PRO A 62 -10.93 -3.72 -9.15
N ILE A 63 -11.22 -3.18 -7.96
CA ILE A 63 -12.15 -2.05 -7.80
C ILE A 63 -11.57 -0.80 -8.47
N LEU A 64 -10.33 -0.45 -8.15
CA LEU A 64 -9.67 0.74 -8.71
C LEU A 64 -9.53 0.64 -10.23
N TRP A 65 -9.11 -0.53 -10.73
CA TRP A 65 -9.04 -0.78 -12.17
C TRP A 65 -10.40 -0.61 -12.86
N THR A 66 -11.47 -1.16 -12.28
CA THR A 66 -12.82 -1.08 -12.83
C THR A 66 -13.32 0.36 -12.90
N LEU A 67 -13.05 1.17 -11.88
CA LEU A 67 -13.41 2.59 -11.85
C LEU A 67 -12.56 3.41 -12.82
N HIS A 68 -11.27 3.08 -12.97
CA HIS A 68 -10.40 3.71 -13.94
C HIS A 68 -10.83 3.41 -15.39
N ALA A 69 -11.08 2.13 -15.72
CA ALA A 69 -11.38 1.68 -17.07
C ALA A 69 -12.75 2.12 -17.60
N HIS A 70 -13.73 2.30 -16.72
CA HIS A 70 -15.12 2.59 -17.10
C HIS A 70 -15.63 3.92 -16.54
N GLY A 71 -14.83 4.62 -15.74
CA GLY A 71 -15.21 5.89 -15.10
C GLY A 71 -16.20 5.72 -13.95
N ARG A 72 -17.03 6.74 -13.76
CA ARG A 72 -18.08 6.76 -12.73
C ARG A 72 -19.10 5.65 -12.98
N GLN A 73 -19.39 4.84 -11.97
CA GLN A 73 -20.32 3.70 -12.09
C GLN A 73 -21.22 3.55 -10.88
N ARG A 74 -22.40 2.99 -11.08
CA ARG A 74 -23.30 2.58 -10.00
C ARG A 74 -22.74 1.36 -9.28
N PHE A 75 -23.12 1.20 -8.01
CA PHE A 75 -22.67 0.07 -7.18
C PHE A 75 -22.89 -1.30 -7.85
N VAL A 76 -24.08 -1.49 -8.46
CA VAL A 76 -24.44 -2.75 -9.12
C VAL A 76 -23.56 -3.02 -10.33
N GLU A 77 -23.14 -2.00 -11.07
CA GLU A 77 -22.28 -2.15 -12.24
C GLU A 77 -20.87 -2.57 -11.82
N VAL A 78 -20.32 -1.95 -10.76
CA VAL A 78 -19.04 -2.36 -10.19
C VAL A 78 -19.10 -3.80 -9.70
N GLN A 79 -20.18 -4.19 -9.02
CA GLN A 79 -20.37 -5.55 -8.53
C GLN A 79 -20.44 -6.57 -9.69
N ARG A 80 -21.19 -6.27 -10.75
CA ARG A 80 -21.31 -7.14 -11.94
C ARG A 80 -20.02 -7.27 -12.75
N ARG A 81 -19.08 -6.35 -12.62
CA ARG A 81 -17.77 -6.45 -13.29
C ARG A 81 -16.78 -7.27 -12.49
N ILE A 82 -17.03 -7.42 -11.18
CA ILE A 82 -16.18 -8.15 -10.24
C ILE A 82 -17.00 -9.32 -9.71
N ASP A 83 -17.40 -10.25 -10.57
CA ASP A 83 -18.39 -11.31 -10.26
C ASP A 83 -18.10 -12.14 -8.99
N SER A 84 -16.83 -12.21 -8.56
CA SER A 84 -16.42 -12.93 -7.35
C SER A 84 -16.62 -12.16 -6.03
N ILE A 85 -16.92 -10.85 -6.07
CA ILE A 85 -17.07 -10.04 -4.85
C ILE A 85 -18.52 -10.06 -4.35
N THR A 86 -18.70 -10.33 -3.06
CA THR A 86 -20.03 -10.22 -2.45
C THR A 86 -20.43 -8.73 -2.27
N PRO A 87 -21.73 -8.39 -2.31
CA PRO A 87 -22.19 -7.02 -2.08
C PRO A 87 -21.69 -6.44 -0.75
N LYS A 88 -21.65 -7.27 0.30
CA LYS A 88 -21.18 -6.89 1.63
C LYS A 88 -19.70 -6.50 1.61
N VAL A 89 -18.86 -7.34 1.01
CA VAL A 89 -17.41 -7.07 0.91
C VAL A 89 -17.15 -5.86 0.03
N LEU A 90 -17.85 -5.72 -1.10
CA LEU A 90 -17.74 -4.53 -1.95
C LEU A 90 -18.10 -3.25 -1.20
N THR A 91 -19.19 -3.26 -0.43
CA THR A 91 -19.60 -2.12 0.41
C THR A 91 -18.53 -1.77 1.43
N GLN A 92 -18.01 -2.78 2.15
CA GLN A 92 -16.95 -2.58 3.14
C GLN A 92 -15.68 -2.00 2.51
N ARG A 93 -15.27 -2.55 1.35
CA ARG A 93 -14.08 -2.11 0.63
C ARG A 93 -14.22 -0.70 0.08
N LEU A 94 -15.34 -0.36 -0.55
CA LEU A 94 -15.59 1.00 -1.05
C LEU A 94 -15.58 2.04 0.09
N ARG A 95 -16.15 1.72 1.26
CA ARG A 95 -16.06 2.60 2.45
C ARG A 95 -14.63 2.77 2.95
N GLN A 96 -13.83 1.71 2.93
CA GLN A 96 -12.42 1.79 3.30
C GLN A 96 -11.64 2.68 2.31
N LEU A 97 -11.80 2.43 1.01
CA LEU A 97 -11.16 3.24 -0.04
C LEU A 97 -11.60 4.70 -0.02
N GLU A 98 -12.85 4.98 0.36
CA GLU A 98 -13.33 6.35 0.57
C GLU A 98 -12.64 7.03 1.76
N ARG A 99 -12.48 6.32 2.88
CA ARG A 99 -11.73 6.83 4.05
C ARG A 99 -10.25 7.05 3.74
N ASP A 100 -9.67 6.18 2.92
CA ASP A 100 -8.28 6.27 2.49
C ASP A 100 -8.08 7.33 1.38
N GLY A 101 -9.15 7.99 0.92
CA GLY A 101 -9.10 9.04 -0.11
C GLY A 101 -8.88 8.52 -1.54
N LEU A 102 -8.97 7.21 -1.75
CA LEU A 102 -8.74 6.56 -3.05
C LEU A 102 -9.98 6.57 -3.96
N VAL A 103 -11.18 6.68 -3.38
CA VAL A 103 -12.45 6.69 -4.12
C VAL A 103 -13.37 7.78 -3.55
N THR A 104 -14.11 8.47 -4.41
CA THR A 104 -15.18 9.38 -3.99
C THR A 104 -16.55 8.77 -4.27
N ARG A 105 -17.44 8.77 -3.28
CA ARG A 105 -18.81 8.30 -3.44
C ARG A 105 -19.77 9.48 -3.54
N THR A 106 -20.41 9.64 -4.69
CA THR A 106 -21.48 10.62 -4.86
C THR A 106 -22.83 9.97 -4.57
N TYR A 107 -23.58 10.51 -3.61
CA TYR A 107 -24.96 10.11 -3.39
C TYR A 107 -25.88 10.89 -4.33
N HIS A 108 -26.57 10.16 -5.21
CA HIS A 108 -27.59 10.74 -6.07
C HIS A 108 -28.95 10.44 -5.45
N PRO A 109 -29.66 11.44 -4.90
CA PRO A 109 -31.05 11.29 -4.49
C PRO A 109 -31.93 11.23 -5.74
N GLU A 110 -31.94 10.08 -6.42
CA GLU A 110 -32.81 9.89 -7.58
C GLU A 110 -34.20 9.43 -7.11
N VAL A 111 -35.15 10.36 -7.15
CA VAL A 111 -36.59 10.13 -7.21
C VAL A 111 -36.95 10.17 -8.71
N PRO A 112 -37.60 9.17 -9.36
CA PRO A 112 -38.03 7.82 -8.96
C PRO A 112 -37.16 6.70 -9.58
N PRO A 113 -37.27 5.44 -9.11
CA PRO A 113 -36.55 4.30 -9.70
C PRO A 113 -37.09 4.02 -11.10
N ARG A 114 -36.28 4.25 -12.15
CA ARG A 114 -36.60 3.72 -13.48
C ARG A 114 -36.18 2.25 -13.52
N VAL A 115 -37.18 1.41 -13.82
CA VAL A 115 -37.12 -0.04 -14.03
C VAL A 115 -36.31 -0.40 -15.25
#